data_AF-A0AA42Z4G6-F1
#
_entry.id   AF-A0AA42Z4G6-F1
#
_cell.length_a   1.000
_cell.length_b   1.000
_cell.length_c   1.000
_cell.angle_alpha   90.00
_cell.angle_beta   90.00
_cell.angle_gamma   90.00
#
_symmetry.space_group_name_H-M   'P 1'
#
loop_
_entity.id
_entity.type
_entity.pdbx_description
1 polymer ?
#
loop_
_entity_poly.entity_id
_entity_poly.type
_entity_poly.pdbx_seq_one_letter_code
_entity_poly.pdbx_strand_id
1 'polypeptide(L)'
;MAFKRLVCLSVGVLLALSCAEEPPIEASRELLPDTGGRVTVAVISVNSARRAALRNASLVTNIVAGLPPSTNFFILANDPSAFSVAGTSWPERIQLVELPFSNPITIWTQDPFLVLKGGAGGSDTTLLNSKEFERAGDRLMAEKIAEIAGYELEQSSLYFEGGNIVSDDEFILIGANTIRHNAMKLELSEIEVVLEFQEELGRRVLVIGPVPQPVAHIDMILTPLGNRRVLLADASAGIRIAEHALETDPDSITGFEKYCEEHFFGHPAIREIHAKDGGTTSAPQVQGKTRKAIELSRLVAPTLDGIATALERYGYQVDRVPFLFGGPRSKDNEDEQAPLKADYPMLTYNNVLIEDDIEGKIVYLPRYGWPAMDDAASEIWEELGFSPRPIEGLTISAMYGGALRCSVKVVGR
;
A
#
# COMPACT_ATOMS: atom_id res chain seq x y z
N MET A 1 39.68 -19.28 -0.13
CA MET A 1 39.96 -18.93 -1.54
C MET A 1 38.62 -18.79 -2.26
N ALA A 2 38.44 -17.71 -3.03
CA ALA A 2 37.28 -17.41 -3.88
C ALA A 2 36.00 -16.89 -3.19
N PHE A 3 36.09 -15.70 -2.58
CA PHE A 3 35.00 -14.71 -2.60
C PHE A 3 35.49 -13.51 -3.41
N LYS A 4 35.63 -13.72 -4.73
CA LYS A 4 35.77 -12.66 -5.73
C LYS A 4 34.58 -12.86 -6.68
N ARG A 5 33.43 -12.30 -6.31
CA ARG A 5 32.36 -12.04 -7.27
C ARG A 5 32.26 -10.53 -7.41
N LEU A 6 32.96 -10.07 -8.43
CA LEU A 6 32.48 -9.10 -9.41
C LEU A 6 31.49 -8.07 -8.83
N VAL A 7 32.05 -7.01 -8.25
CA VAL A 7 31.42 -5.69 -8.32
C VAL A 7 31.51 -5.29 -9.79
N CYS A 8 30.58 -5.78 -10.60
CA CYS A 8 30.24 -5.09 -11.83
C CYS A 8 29.60 -3.79 -11.37
N LEU A 9 30.39 -2.71 -11.43
CA LEU A 9 29.86 -1.37 -11.55
C LEU A 9 28.88 -1.35 -12.74
N SER A 10 27.60 -1.55 -12.47
CA SER A 10 26.54 -0.97 -13.29
C SER A 10 26.55 0.53 -13.04
N VAL A 11 27.53 1.19 -13.66
CA VAL A 11 27.39 2.59 -14.08
C VAL A 11 26.21 2.59 -15.05
N GLY A 12 25.04 2.86 -14.48
CA GLY A 12 23.75 2.84 -15.14
C GLY A 12 22.69 3.48 -14.25
N VAL A 13 23.05 4.48 -13.45
CA VAL A 13 22.10 5.47 -12.93
C VAL A 13 21.75 6.40 -14.09
N LEU A 14 21.01 5.85 -15.05
CA LEU A 14 20.07 6.59 -15.89
C LEU A 14 18.72 6.19 -15.28
N LEU A 15 18.17 6.88 -14.28
CA LEU A 15 17.43 8.14 -14.46
C LEU A 15 16.69 8.19 -15.79
N ALA A 16 15.97 7.12 -16.13
CA ALA A 16 14.96 7.18 -17.19
C ALA A 16 13.71 7.87 -16.64
N LEU A 17 13.81 9.18 -16.39
CA LEU A 17 12.65 10.07 -16.48
C LEU A 17 12.34 10.22 -17.98
N SER A 18 11.88 9.12 -18.57
CA SER A 18 11.27 9.12 -19.89
C SER A 18 9.86 9.62 -19.70
N CYS A 19 9.67 10.93 -19.65
CA CYS A 19 8.37 11.47 -19.99
C CYS A 19 8.27 11.45 -21.50
N ALA A 20 7.25 10.79 -22.03
CA ALA A 20 6.76 11.23 -23.32
C ALA A 20 6.30 12.68 -23.12
N GLU A 21 6.97 13.63 -23.76
CA GLU A 21 6.68 15.06 -23.61
C GLU A 21 5.31 15.44 -24.18
N GLU A 22 4.69 14.55 -24.96
CA GLU A 22 3.37 14.79 -25.55
C GLU A 22 2.28 14.68 -24.48
N PRO A 23 1.49 15.74 -24.24
CA PRO A 23 0.33 15.64 -23.36
C PRO A 23 -0.64 14.61 -23.92
N PRO A 24 -1.31 13.80 -23.06
CA PRO A 24 -2.33 12.88 -23.53
C PRO A 24 -3.39 13.66 -24.32
N ILE A 25 -3.87 13.05 -25.42
CA ILE A 25 -5.09 13.50 -26.10
C ILE A 25 -6.17 13.58 -25.02
N GLU A 26 -6.98 14.65 -25.01
CA GLU A 26 -8.03 14.93 -24.01
C GLU A 26 -8.76 13.63 -23.64
N ALA A 27 -8.40 13.09 -22.47
CA ALA A 27 -8.74 11.73 -22.13
C ALA A 27 -10.22 11.67 -21.75
N SER A 28 -10.95 10.73 -22.33
CA SER A 28 -12.37 10.54 -21.98
C SER A 28 -12.56 10.18 -20.51
N ARG A 29 -11.52 9.60 -19.89
CA ARG A 29 -11.47 9.16 -18.49
C ARG A 29 -10.06 9.34 -17.95
N GLU A 30 -9.95 9.56 -16.65
CA GLU A 30 -8.67 9.71 -15.96
C GLU A 30 -8.65 8.90 -14.67
N LEU A 31 -7.47 8.42 -14.26
CA LEU A 31 -7.27 7.78 -12.97
C LEU A 31 -7.76 8.68 -11.82
N LEU A 32 -8.48 8.13 -10.84
CA LEU A 32 -8.85 8.87 -9.64
C LEU A 32 -7.57 9.19 -8.84
N PRO A 33 -7.22 10.48 -8.62
CA PRO A 33 -5.99 10.83 -7.91
C PRO A 33 -6.01 10.37 -6.45
N ASP A 34 -4.82 10.15 -5.88
CA ASP A 34 -4.65 9.89 -4.45
C ASP A 34 -4.76 11.18 -3.61
N THR A 35 -4.68 12.34 -4.26
CA THR A 35 -4.78 13.68 -3.66
C THR A 35 -6.18 14.29 -3.87
N GLY A 36 -6.51 15.31 -3.06
CA GLY A 36 -7.70 16.14 -3.22
C GLY A 36 -9.01 15.54 -2.70
N GLY A 37 -10.02 16.39 -2.50
CA GLY A 37 -11.39 15.99 -2.17
C GLY A 37 -11.54 15.23 -0.84
N ARG A 38 -12.78 14.87 -0.50
CA ARG A 38 -13.09 14.02 0.66
C ARG A 38 -13.28 12.60 0.21
N VAL A 39 -12.83 11.61 0.96
CA VAL A 39 -13.17 10.23 0.67
C VAL A 39 -14.69 10.05 0.86
N THR A 40 -15.46 9.93 -0.22
CA THR A 40 -16.92 9.79 -0.18
C THR A 40 -17.36 8.33 -0.28
N VAL A 41 -16.57 7.49 -0.95
CA VAL A 41 -16.84 6.06 -1.09
C VAL A 41 -15.52 5.27 -1.03
N ALA A 42 -15.48 4.25 -0.18
CA ALA A 42 -14.33 3.35 -0.03
C ALA A 42 -14.76 1.88 -0.06
N VAL A 43 -13.87 1.02 -0.55
CA VAL A 43 -14.04 -0.43 -0.59
C VAL A 43 -12.96 -1.05 0.29
N ILE A 44 -13.37 -2.00 1.13
CA ILE A 44 -12.49 -2.77 2.00
C ILE A 44 -12.94 -4.24 2.00
N SER A 45 -12.03 -5.16 2.29
CA SER A 45 -12.36 -6.59 2.43
C SER A 45 -12.15 -7.06 3.86
N VAL A 46 -12.98 -8.00 4.30
CA VAL A 46 -12.90 -8.61 5.62
C VAL A 46 -12.84 -10.13 5.52
N ASN A 47 -11.83 -10.71 6.16
CA ASN A 47 -11.50 -12.13 6.06
C ASN A 47 -11.99 -12.91 7.27
N SER A 48 -12.67 -14.03 7.02
CA SER A 48 -13.24 -14.85 8.09
C SER A 48 -12.14 -15.56 8.85
N ALA A 49 -12.21 -15.51 10.18
CA ALA A 49 -11.33 -16.26 11.07
C ALA A 49 -11.36 -17.78 10.82
N ARG A 50 -12.38 -18.28 10.12
CA ARG A 50 -12.51 -19.68 9.69
C ARG A 50 -11.68 -20.02 8.45
N ARG A 51 -11.15 -19.02 7.74
CA ARG A 51 -10.62 -19.14 6.38
C ARG A 51 -9.26 -18.50 6.17
N ALA A 52 -8.89 -17.48 6.94
CA ALA A 52 -7.61 -16.80 6.81
C ALA A 52 -6.84 -16.81 8.14
N ALA A 53 -5.51 -16.91 8.03
CA ALA A 53 -4.61 -16.71 9.16
C ALA A 53 -4.64 -15.24 9.62
N LEU A 54 -4.74 -14.32 8.66
CA LEU A 54 -4.88 -12.90 8.92
C LEU A 54 -6.34 -12.55 9.23
N ARG A 55 -6.62 -12.25 10.49
CA ARG A 55 -7.93 -11.78 10.97
C ARG A 55 -7.92 -10.26 11.01
N ASN A 56 -8.73 -9.61 10.19
CA ASN A 56 -8.71 -8.15 10.04
C ASN A 56 -10.02 -7.45 10.43
N ALA A 57 -10.96 -8.13 11.08
CA ALA A 57 -12.24 -7.52 11.47
C ALA A 57 -12.08 -6.28 12.37
N SER A 58 -11.15 -6.33 13.34
CA SER A 58 -10.83 -5.17 14.18
C SER A 58 -10.20 -4.03 13.37
N LEU A 59 -9.31 -4.36 12.43
CA LEU A 59 -8.72 -3.37 11.52
C LEU A 59 -9.79 -2.68 10.68
N VAL A 60 -10.68 -3.46 10.06
CA VAL A 60 -11.83 -2.94 9.29
C VAL A 60 -12.70 -2.02 10.14
N THR A 61 -12.96 -2.41 11.40
CA THR A 61 -13.72 -1.57 12.35
C THR A 61 -13.01 -0.24 12.62
N ASN A 62 -11.70 -0.28 12.85
CA ASN A 62 -10.89 0.92 13.10
C ASN A 62 -10.85 1.84 11.88
N ILE A 63 -10.75 1.29 10.66
CA ILE A 63 -10.79 2.06 9.41
C ILE A 63 -12.16 2.76 9.28
N VAL A 64 -13.26 2.01 9.42
CA VAL A 64 -14.62 2.56 9.30
C VAL A 64 -14.90 3.65 10.33
N ALA A 65 -14.42 3.47 11.56
CA ALA A 65 -14.56 4.45 12.63
C ALA A 65 -13.65 5.68 12.46
N GLY A 66 -12.48 5.50 11.83
CA GLY A 66 -11.49 6.57 11.66
C GLY A 66 -11.78 7.51 10.48
N LEU A 67 -12.45 7.04 9.43
CA LEU A 67 -12.85 7.88 8.29
C LEU A 67 -14.12 8.71 8.59
N PRO A 68 -14.32 9.86 7.90
CA PRO A 68 -15.39 10.81 8.18
C PRO A 68 -16.76 10.17 8.15
N PRO A 69 -17.73 10.57 8.98
CA PRO A 69 -19.11 10.03 8.97
C PRO A 69 -19.78 10.00 7.59
N SER A 70 -19.37 10.88 6.66
CA SER A 70 -19.89 10.96 5.30
C SER A 70 -19.36 9.90 4.33
N THR A 71 -18.30 9.15 4.65
CA THR A 71 -17.76 8.13 3.72
C THR A 71 -18.63 6.88 3.74
N ASN A 72 -19.12 6.46 2.58
CA ASN A 72 -19.83 5.19 2.44
C ASN A 72 -18.84 4.05 2.17
N PHE A 73 -19.16 2.86 2.66
CA PHE A 73 -18.31 1.69 2.55
C PHE A 73 -18.99 0.54 1.84
N PHE A 74 -18.28 -0.05 0.88
CA PHE A 74 -18.53 -1.42 0.47
C PHE A 74 -17.57 -2.34 1.22
N ILE A 75 -18.11 -3.26 2.02
CA ILE A 75 -17.31 -4.23 2.78
C ILE A 75 -17.50 -5.62 2.15
N LEU A 76 -16.47 -6.08 1.45
CA LEU A 76 -16.43 -7.39 0.80
C LEU A 76 -16.19 -8.49 1.83
N ALA A 77 -17.08 -9.48 1.87
CA ALA A 77 -16.97 -10.61 2.79
C ALA A 77 -17.35 -11.92 2.08
N ASN A 78 -16.51 -12.95 2.19
CA ASN A 78 -16.83 -14.29 1.69
C ASN A 78 -17.56 -15.17 2.73
N ASP A 79 -17.79 -14.65 3.94
CA ASP A 79 -18.53 -15.32 5.00
C ASP A 79 -19.16 -14.27 5.93
N PRO A 80 -20.18 -13.53 5.47
CA PRO A 80 -20.78 -12.42 6.23
C PRO A 80 -21.24 -12.84 7.63
N SER A 81 -21.71 -14.08 7.78
CA SER A 81 -22.20 -14.63 9.06
C SER A 81 -21.12 -14.72 10.15
N ALA A 82 -19.84 -14.77 9.78
CA ALA A 82 -18.72 -14.78 10.73
C ALA A 82 -18.44 -13.41 11.34
N PHE A 83 -19.12 -12.37 10.84
CA PHE A 83 -18.90 -11.00 11.28
C PHE A 83 -20.20 -10.43 11.81
N SER A 84 -20.16 -10.00 13.06
CA SER A 84 -20.88 -8.80 13.41
C SER A 84 -19.88 -7.68 13.20
N VAL A 85 -20.19 -6.67 12.38
CA VAL A 85 -19.49 -5.39 12.53
C VAL A 85 -19.99 -4.85 13.87
N ALA A 86 -19.34 -5.29 14.95
CA ALA A 86 -19.79 -5.04 16.30
C ALA A 86 -19.67 -3.53 16.57
N GLY A 87 -20.81 -2.86 16.68
CA GLY A 87 -20.87 -1.53 17.29
C GLY A 87 -20.30 -0.39 16.45
N THR A 88 -20.52 -0.35 15.14
CA THR A 88 -20.44 0.97 14.47
C THR A 88 -21.64 1.80 14.94
N SER A 89 -21.40 3.07 15.24
CA SER A 89 -22.51 4.00 15.54
C SER A 89 -23.29 4.41 14.29
N TRP A 90 -22.92 3.88 13.12
CA TRP A 90 -23.32 4.34 11.79
C TRP A 90 -23.51 3.15 10.84
N PRO A 91 -24.51 2.27 11.05
CA PRO A 91 -24.75 1.13 10.17
C PRO A 91 -25.16 1.54 8.74
N GLU A 92 -25.77 2.71 8.56
CA GLU A 92 -26.33 3.20 7.30
C GLU A 92 -25.28 3.53 6.23
N ARG A 93 -24.03 3.79 6.62
CA ARG A 93 -22.91 4.06 5.70
C ARG A 93 -22.17 2.79 5.26
N ILE A 94 -22.66 1.60 5.62
CA ILE A 94 -22.00 0.32 5.35
C ILE A 94 -22.91 -0.56 4.50
N GLN A 95 -22.41 -0.97 3.34
CA GLN A 95 -23.00 -2.00 2.51
C GLN A 95 -22.11 -3.24 2.49
N LEU A 96 -22.60 -4.33 3.06
CA LEU A 96 -21.92 -5.62 2.98
C LEU A 96 -22.11 -6.21 1.57
N VAL A 97 -21.00 -6.57 0.94
CA VAL A 97 -20.95 -7.20 -0.38
C VAL A 97 -20.53 -8.65 -0.21
N GLU A 98 -21.47 -9.57 -0.44
CA GLU A 98 -21.21 -11.00 -0.30
C GLU A 98 -20.46 -11.54 -1.52
N LEU A 99 -19.34 -12.19 -1.25
CA LEU A 99 -18.57 -12.97 -2.22
C LEU A 99 -18.85 -14.47 -2.02
N PRO A 100 -18.69 -15.31 -3.06
CA PRO A 100 -18.89 -16.75 -2.92
C PRO A 100 -18.05 -17.33 -1.77
N PHE A 101 -18.65 -18.19 -0.94
CA PHE A 101 -17.97 -18.79 0.22
C PHE A 101 -16.71 -19.62 -0.14
N SER A 102 -16.62 -20.09 -1.37
CA SER A 102 -15.46 -20.79 -1.92
C SER A 102 -14.36 -19.85 -2.40
N ASN A 103 -14.61 -18.55 -2.52
CA ASN A 103 -13.65 -17.58 -3.03
C ASN A 103 -12.74 -17.11 -1.88
N PRO A 104 -11.46 -17.49 -1.85
CA PRO A 104 -10.53 -16.89 -0.90
C PRO A 104 -10.33 -15.42 -1.29
N ILE A 105 -10.29 -14.53 -0.30
CA ILE A 105 -9.98 -13.12 -0.52
C ILE A 105 -8.86 -12.71 0.43
N THR A 106 -8.04 -11.76 0.01
CA THR A 106 -7.05 -11.09 0.85
C THR A 106 -7.60 -9.78 1.39
N ILE A 107 -6.86 -9.15 2.29
CA ILE A 107 -7.23 -7.84 2.86
C ILE A 107 -6.85 -6.66 1.94
N TRP A 108 -6.13 -6.96 0.86
CA TRP A 108 -5.42 -5.99 0.03
C TRP A 108 -6.31 -5.47 -1.11
N THR A 109 -7.32 -4.68 -0.73
CA THR A 109 -8.35 -4.20 -1.67
C THR A 109 -7.80 -3.20 -2.69
N GLN A 110 -6.64 -2.59 -2.41
CA GLN A 110 -6.03 -1.58 -3.28
C GLN A 110 -5.48 -2.16 -4.60
N ASP A 111 -5.03 -3.41 -4.61
CA ASP A 111 -4.23 -3.88 -5.73
C ASP A 111 -5.00 -4.39 -6.97
N PRO A 112 -6.14 -5.09 -6.84
CA PRO A 112 -6.70 -5.83 -7.97
C PRO A 112 -7.23 -4.95 -9.11
N PHE A 113 -7.53 -3.67 -8.83
CA PHE A 113 -8.12 -2.76 -9.80
C PHE A 113 -7.77 -1.29 -9.52
N LEU A 114 -7.89 -0.46 -10.55
CA LEU A 114 -7.83 1.00 -10.51
C LEU A 114 -9.23 1.59 -10.70
N VAL A 115 -9.37 2.88 -10.40
CA VAL A 115 -10.64 3.61 -10.55
C VAL A 115 -10.41 4.74 -11.52
N LEU A 116 -11.13 4.74 -12.64
CA LEU A 116 -11.16 5.84 -13.57
C LEU A 116 -12.45 6.64 -13.36
N LYS A 117 -12.36 7.96 -13.51
CA LYS A 117 -13.49 8.88 -13.55
C LYS A 117 -13.63 9.45 -14.94
N GLY A 118 -14.86 9.71 -15.39
CA GLY A 118 -15.08 10.50 -16.60
C GLY A 118 -14.28 11.81 -16.54
N GLY A 119 -13.76 12.25 -17.69
CA GLY A 119 -13.05 13.52 -17.83
C GLY A 119 -13.90 14.71 -17.38
N ALA A 120 -13.34 15.92 -17.37
CA ALA A 120 -13.96 17.13 -16.77
C ALA A 120 -15.48 17.26 -17.04
N GLY A 121 -16.31 16.87 -16.06
CA GLY A 121 -17.78 16.92 -16.11
C GLY A 121 -18.52 15.58 -16.20
N GLY A 122 -17.82 14.46 -16.38
CA GLY A 122 -18.40 13.11 -16.35
C GLY A 122 -18.57 12.58 -14.93
N SER A 123 -19.74 12.02 -14.62
CA SER A 123 -20.01 11.33 -13.34
C SER A 123 -19.64 9.84 -13.36
N ASP A 124 -19.32 9.32 -14.55
CA ASP A 124 -19.17 7.88 -14.75
C ASP A 124 -17.91 7.37 -14.07
N THR A 125 -18.05 6.21 -13.43
CA THR A 125 -16.98 5.54 -12.71
C THR A 125 -16.72 4.22 -13.39
N THR A 126 -15.46 3.98 -13.77
CA THR A 126 -15.01 2.72 -14.36
C THR A 126 -14.02 2.07 -13.40
N LEU A 127 -14.24 0.80 -13.07
CA LEU A 127 -13.26 -0.03 -12.39
C LEU A 127 -12.41 -0.73 -13.44
N LEU A 128 -11.11 -0.48 -13.43
CA LEU A 128 -10.17 -1.05 -14.39
C LEU A 128 -9.38 -2.18 -13.73
N ASN A 129 -9.61 -3.41 -14.14
CA ASN A 129 -8.85 -4.57 -13.70
C ASN A 129 -7.48 -4.65 -14.40
N SER A 130 -6.46 -5.12 -13.68
CA SER A 130 -5.19 -5.56 -14.29
C SER A 130 -5.45 -6.72 -15.24
N LYS A 131 -4.77 -6.75 -16.40
CA LYS A 131 -4.90 -7.77 -17.47
C LYS A 131 -5.15 -9.18 -16.95
N GLU A 132 -4.32 -9.57 -16.00
CA GLU A 132 -4.54 -10.73 -15.15
C GLU A 132 -4.17 -10.35 -13.71
N PHE A 133 -4.85 -10.95 -12.74
CA PHE A 133 -4.57 -10.74 -11.33
C PHE A 133 -4.75 -12.05 -10.56
N GLU A 134 -3.64 -12.72 -10.27
CA GLU A 134 -3.61 -14.00 -9.57
C GLU A 134 -3.20 -13.81 -8.11
N ARG A 135 -4.16 -13.43 -7.27
CA ARG A 135 -3.98 -13.48 -5.83
C ARG A 135 -5.25 -13.95 -5.15
N ALA A 136 -5.19 -15.17 -4.63
CA ALA A 136 -6.35 -15.84 -4.06
C ALA A 136 -7.55 -15.80 -5.05
N GLY A 137 -8.60 -15.06 -4.73
CA GLY A 137 -9.76 -14.80 -5.57
C GLY A 137 -10.11 -13.31 -5.63
N ASP A 138 -9.10 -12.45 -5.44
CA ASP A 138 -9.28 -10.99 -5.34
C ASP A 138 -9.80 -10.36 -6.64
N ARG A 139 -9.64 -11.02 -7.79
CA ARG A 139 -10.20 -10.55 -9.08
C ARG A 139 -11.71 -10.32 -9.05
N LEU A 140 -12.45 -11.06 -8.21
CA LEU A 140 -13.90 -10.91 -8.10
C LEU A 140 -14.32 -9.64 -7.34
N MET A 141 -13.40 -8.95 -6.67
CA MET A 141 -13.71 -7.75 -5.89
C MET A 141 -14.28 -6.65 -6.81
N ALA A 142 -13.57 -6.29 -7.88
CA ALA A 142 -14.02 -5.25 -8.81
C ALA A 142 -15.33 -5.62 -9.50
N GLU A 143 -15.45 -6.87 -9.97
CA GLU A 143 -16.68 -7.38 -10.61
C GLU A 143 -17.91 -7.16 -9.72
N LYS A 144 -17.79 -7.47 -8.43
CA LYS A 144 -18.90 -7.38 -7.48
C LYS A 144 -19.22 -5.96 -7.05
N ILE A 145 -18.21 -5.10 -6.92
CA ILE A 145 -18.45 -3.67 -6.68
C ILE A 145 -19.11 -3.03 -7.89
N ALA A 146 -18.64 -3.32 -9.11
CA ALA A 146 -19.23 -2.77 -10.33
C ALA A 146 -20.69 -3.17 -10.49
N GLU A 147 -21.02 -4.46 -10.28
CA GLU A 147 -22.39 -4.97 -10.32
C GLU A 147 -23.33 -4.23 -9.35
N ILE A 148 -22.89 -4.04 -8.10
CA ILE A 148 -23.74 -3.47 -7.04
C ILE A 148 -23.85 -1.95 -7.15
N ALA A 149 -22.75 -1.28 -7.47
CA ALA A 149 -22.69 0.17 -7.54
C ALA A 149 -23.13 0.71 -8.92
N GLY A 150 -23.33 -0.17 -9.91
CA GLY A 150 -23.65 0.20 -11.28
C GLY A 150 -22.48 0.89 -11.99
N TYR A 151 -21.25 0.56 -11.63
CA TYR A 151 -20.05 1.09 -12.28
C TYR A 151 -19.74 0.29 -13.54
N GLU A 152 -19.05 0.94 -14.49
CA GLU A 152 -18.46 0.23 -15.61
C GLU A 152 -17.30 -0.64 -15.12
N LEU A 153 -17.09 -1.77 -15.77
CA LEU A 153 -15.96 -2.65 -15.50
C LEU A 153 -15.19 -2.86 -16.81
N GLU A 154 -13.89 -2.60 -16.76
CA GLU A 154 -12.99 -2.79 -17.88
C GLU A 154 -11.78 -3.63 -17.50
N GLN A 155 -11.16 -4.20 -18.52
CA GLN A 155 -10.01 -5.08 -18.39
C GLN A 155 -8.84 -4.44 -19.12
N SER A 156 -7.76 -4.16 -18.38
CA SER A 156 -6.58 -3.52 -18.94
C SER A 156 -5.81 -4.42 -19.90
N SER A 157 -5.12 -3.79 -20.85
CA SER A 157 -4.12 -4.43 -21.72
C SER A 157 -2.78 -4.69 -21.01
N LEU A 158 -2.61 -4.16 -19.79
CA LEU A 158 -1.39 -4.15 -18.98
C LEU A 158 -1.60 -4.87 -17.64
N TYR A 159 -0.50 -5.41 -17.09
CA TYR A 159 -0.45 -6.02 -15.77
C TYR A 159 -0.10 -4.97 -14.71
N PHE A 160 -0.83 -4.91 -13.61
CA PHE A 160 -0.49 -4.02 -12.51
C PHE A 160 -1.04 -4.49 -11.16
N GLU A 161 -0.46 -3.89 -10.11
CA GLU A 161 -1.04 -3.87 -8.77
C GLU A 161 -1.23 -2.40 -8.38
N GLY A 162 -2.43 -2.03 -7.94
CA GLY A 162 -2.75 -0.66 -7.55
C GLY A 162 -1.93 -0.10 -6.38
N GLY A 163 -1.23 -0.93 -5.59
CA GLY A 163 -0.24 -0.46 -4.63
C GLY A 163 1.03 0.08 -5.29
N ASN A 164 1.39 -0.42 -6.47
CA ASN A 164 2.57 0.05 -7.21
C ASN A 164 2.29 1.23 -8.16
N ILE A 165 1.10 1.82 -8.03
CA ILE A 165 0.63 2.99 -8.77
C ILE A 165 0.06 4.00 -7.77
N VAL A 166 0.63 5.20 -7.75
CA VAL A 166 0.10 6.35 -7.02
C VAL A 166 -0.02 7.52 -7.97
N SER A 167 -0.91 8.48 -7.71
CA SER A 167 -1.10 9.62 -8.60
C SER A 167 -1.48 10.88 -7.86
N ASP A 168 -1.03 12.01 -8.41
CA ASP A 168 -1.63 13.31 -8.13
C ASP A 168 -2.51 13.74 -9.33
N ASP A 169 -2.84 15.02 -9.37
CA ASP A 169 -3.63 15.66 -10.42
C ASP A 169 -2.84 15.85 -11.73
N GLU A 170 -1.50 15.79 -11.70
CA GLU A 170 -0.64 16.07 -12.85
C GLU A 170 0.00 14.80 -13.43
N PHE A 171 0.38 13.85 -12.57
CA PHE A 171 1.16 12.67 -12.91
C PHE A 171 0.66 11.40 -12.23
N ILE A 172 0.89 10.29 -12.93
CA ILE A 172 0.82 8.94 -12.40
C ILE A 172 2.25 8.48 -12.15
N LEU A 173 2.56 8.12 -10.92
CA LEU A 173 3.84 7.59 -10.52
C LEU A 173 3.71 6.07 -10.45
N ILE A 174 4.53 5.34 -11.22
CA ILE A 174 4.48 3.88 -11.34
C ILE A 174 5.85 3.30 -10.95
N GLY A 175 5.86 2.31 -10.08
CA GLY A 175 7.10 1.65 -9.68
C GLY A 175 7.75 0.88 -10.83
N ALA A 176 9.08 0.96 -10.96
CA ALA A 176 9.82 0.42 -12.09
C ALA A 176 9.64 -1.09 -12.34
N ASN A 177 9.31 -1.88 -11.30
CA ASN A 177 9.03 -3.31 -11.48
C ASN A 177 7.78 -3.54 -12.36
N THR A 178 6.73 -2.71 -12.24
CA THR A 178 5.51 -2.84 -13.06
C THR A 178 5.83 -2.58 -14.54
N ILE A 179 6.62 -1.55 -14.82
CA ILE A 179 7.04 -1.23 -16.19
C ILE A 179 7.88 -2.38 -16.76
N ARG A 180 8.89 -2.85 -16.03
CA ARG A 180 9.74 -3.96 -16.46
C ARG A 180 8.95 -5.25 -16.65
N HIS A 181 8.01 -5.55 -15.76
CA HIS A 181 7.19 -6.76 -15.84
C HIS A 181 6.36 -6.77 -17.12
N ASN A 182 5.67 -5.67 -17.43
CA ASN A 182 4.90 -5.53 -18.67
C ASN A 182 5.80 -5.63 -19.91
N ALA A 183 6.92 -4.92 -19.93
CA ALA A 183 7.86 -4.94 -21.05
C ALA A 183 8.30 -6.38 -21.37
N MET A 184 8.62 -7.17 -20.34
CA MET A 184 8.99 -8.58 -20.49
C MET A 184 7.82 -9.47 -20.90
N LYS A 185 6.65 -9.32 -20.28
CA LYS A 185 5.49 -10.19 -20.51
C LYS A 185 4.77 -9.94 -21.84
N LEU A 186 4.79 -8.69 -22.32
CA LEU A 186 4.11 -8.26 -23.53
C LEU A 186 5.07 -8.09 -24.72
N GLU A 187 6.37 -8.33 -24.53
CA GLU A 187 7.41 -8.14 -25.55
C GLU A 187 7.44 -6.70 -26.10
N LEU A 188 7.19 -5.73 -25.23
CA LEU A 188 7.22 -4.29 -25.53
C LEU A 188 8.48 -3.63 -24.96
N SER A 189 8.87 -2.49 -25.50
CA SER A 189 9.85 -1.62 -24.83
C SER A 189 9.23 -0.96 -23.58
N GLU A 190 10.07 -0.59 -22.60
CA GLU A 190 9.60 0.14 -21.42
C GLU A 190 8.91 1.48 -21.78
N ILE A 191 9.33 2.11 -22.88
CA ILE A 191 8.73 3.36 -23.38
C ILE A 191 7.32 3.10 -23.90
N GLU A 192 7.12 2.05 -24.70
CA GLU A 192 5.78 1.65 -25.19
C GLU A 192 4.86 1.34 -24.01
N VAL A 193 5.33 0.60 -23.00
CA VAL A 193 4.55 0.33 -21.78
C VAL A 193 4.14 1.61 -21.06
N VAL A 194 5.05 2.58 -20.93
CA VAL A 194 4.75 3.89 -20.33
C VAL A 194 3.67 4.61 -21.14
N LEU A 195 3.77 4.63 -22.47
CA LEU A 195 2.78 5.26 -23.35
C LEU A 195 1.39 4.61 -23.22
N GLU A 196 1.32 3.27 -23.17
CA GLU A 196 0.07 2.53 -22.97
C GLU A 196 -0.57 2.86 -21.63
N PHE A 197 0.21 2.94 -20.53
CA PHE A 197 -0.32 3.40 -19.25
C PHE A 197 -0.83 4.85 -19.32
N GLN A 198 -0.15 5.74 -20.05
CA GLN A 198 -0.61 7.11 -20.20
C GLN A 198 -1.95 7.19 -20.95
N GLU A 199 -2.10 6.40 -22.01
CA GLU A 199 -3.33 6.34 -22.80
C GLU A 199 -4.49 5.79 -21.97
N GLU A 200 -4.28 4.68 -21.27
CA GLU A 200 -5.32 4.00 -20.50
C GLU A 200 -5.74 4.76 -19.24
N LEU A 201 -4.79 5.42 -18.58
CA LEU A 201 -5.02 6.10 -17.30
C LEU A 201 -5.23 7.62 -17.42
N GLY A 202 -5.11 8.16 -18.63
CA GLY A 202 -5.46 9.54 -18.97
C GLY A 202 -4.52 10.62 -18.40
N ARG A 203 -3.34 10.26 -17.91
CA ARG A 203 -2.34 11.22 -17.37
C ARG A 203 -0.91 10.81 -17.71
N ARG A 204 0.01 11.77 -17.60
CA ARG A 204 1.44 11.53 -17.82
C ARG A 204 1.99 10.57 -16.77
N VAL A 205 2.92 9.71 -17.17
CA VAL A 205 3.50 8.70 -16.29
C VAL A 205 4.95 9.03 -15.94
N LEU A 206 5.30 8.84 -14.67
CA LEU A 206 6.65 8.89 -14.13
C LEU A 206 7.03 7.53 -13.57
N VAL A 207 8.17 6.99 -14.01
CA VAL A 207 8.69 5.72 -13.51
C VAL A 207 9.55 5.95 -12.27
N ILE A 208 9.22 5.26 -11.18
CA ILE A 208 9.83 5.45 -9.86
C ILE A 208 10.73 4.28 -9.48
N GLY A 209 11.94 4.60 -9.03
CA GLY A 209 12.88 3.65 -8.44
C GLY A 209 13.69 2.82 -9.43
N PRO A 210 14.69 2.06 -8.93
CA PRO A 210 15.47 1.15 -9.75
C PRO A 210 14.74 -0.18 -9.97
N VAL A 211 15.30 -1.01 -10.85
CA VAL A 211 14.95 -2.43 -10.98
C VAL A 211 16.11 -3.29 -10.45
N PRO A 212 15.88 -4.20 -9.48
CA PRO A 212 14.64 -4.38 -8.74
C PRO A 212 14.37 -3.23 -7.76
N GLN A 213 13.09 -2.94 -7.51
CA GLN A 213 12.68 -1.98 -6.47
C GLN A 213 13.02 -2.48 -5.06
N PRO A 214 13.26 -1.59 -4.08
CA PRO A 214 13.57 -1.98 -2.70
C PRO A 214 12.34 -2.50 -1.94
N VAL A 215 11.14 -2.10 -2.34
CA VAL A 215 9.85 -2.55 -1.80
C VAL A 215 9.00 -3.15 -2.93
N ALA A 216 8.01 -3.95 -2.58
CA ALA A 216 7.08 -4.51 -3.57
C ALA A 216 6.28 -3.41 -4.28
N HIS A 217 5.69 -2.49 -3.49
CA HIS A 217 4.81 -1.42 -3.95
C HIS A 217 5.34 -0.04 -3.54
N ILE A 218 5.34 0.92 -4.48
CA ILE A 218 5.82 2.28 -4.20
C ILE A 218 4.94 3.06 -3.21
N ASP A 219 3.66 2.72 -3.04
CA ASP A 219 2.82 3.34 -2.02
C ASP A 219 3.26 3.04 -0.58
N MET A 220 4.22 2.11 -0.40
CA MET A 220 4.89 1.86 0.86
C MET A 220 6.03 2.84 1.14
N ILE A 221 6.48 3.62 0.16
CA ILE A 221 7.61 4.54 0.31
C ILE A 221 7.37 5.94 -0.25
N LEU A 222 6.29 6.16 -1.00
CA LEU A 222 6.02 7.43 -1.67
C LEU A 222 4.52 7.77 -1.59
N THR A 223 4.23 9.02 -1.22
CA THR A 223 2.88 9.59 -1.16
C THR A 223 2.84 10.89 -1.96
N PRO A 224 2.05 11.00 -3.03
CA PRO A 224 1.80 12.28 -3.68
C PRO A 224 1.07 13.23 -2.74
N LEU A 225 1.50 14.50 -2.70
CA LEU A 225 0.87 15.58 -1.92
C LEU A 225 0.24 16.65 -2.83
N GLY A 226 0.30 16.47 -4.16
CA GLY A 226 -0.16 17.43 -5.17
C GLY A 226 0.82 18.57 -5.39
N ASN A 227 0.59 19.38 -6.42
CA ASN A 227 1.42 20.55 -6.76
C ASN A 227 2.93 20.22 -6.88
N ARG A 228 3.27 19.07 -7.48
CA ARG A 228 4.64 18.56 -7.58
C ARG A 228 5.34 18.41 -6.23
N ARG A 229 4.58 18.04 -5.19
CA ARG A 229 5.11 17.74 -3.87
C ARG A 229 4.85 16.27 -3.56
N VAL A 230 5.85 15.59 -2.99
CA VAL A 230 5.74 14.19 -2.55
C VAL A 230 6.34 14.03 -1.17
N LEU A 231 5.77 13.11 -0.38
CA LEU A 231 6.37 12.60 0.83
C LEU A 231 7.08 11.29 0.50
N LEU A 232 8.36 11.17 0.84
CA LEU A 232 9.16 9.96 0.62
C LEU A 232 9.63 9.36 1.95
N ALA A 233 9.66 8.04 2.04
CA ALA A 233 10.24 7.31 3.15
C ALA A 233 11.70 7.73 3.41
N ASP A 234 12.04 7.91 4.68
CA ASP A 234 13.38 8.17 5.19
C ASP A 234 13.81 7.06 6.14
N ALA A 235 14.51 6.09 5.56
CA ALA A 235 15.13 5.00 6.29
C ALA A 235 16.16 5.49 7.32
N SER A 236 16.90 6.56 7.02
CA SER A 236 17.91 7.12 7.92
C SER A 236 17.26 7.72 9.16
N ALA A 237 16.12 8.40 9.03
CA ALA A 237 15.34 8.89 10.16
C ALA A 237 14.79 7.73 11.01
N GLY A 238 14.20 6.71 10.39
CA GLY A 238 13.71 5.53 11.13
C GLY A 238 14.81 4.78 11.87
N ILE A 239 16.00 4.66 11.27
CA ILE A 239 17.19 4.10 11.94
C ILE A 239 17.54 4.90 13.19
N ARG A 240 17.65 6.24 13.10
CA ARG A 240 18.01 7.09 14.24
C ARG A 240 17.01 6.96 15.39
N ILE A 241 15.72 6.95 15.09
CA ILE A 241 14.66 6.77 16.09
C ILE A 241 14.80 5.40 16.77
N ALA A 242 14.96 4.34 15.97
CA ALA A 242 15.08 2.98 16.50
C ALA A 242 16.36 2.77 17.32
N GLU A 243 17.50 3.30 16.88
CA GLU A 243 18.77 3.27 17.64
C GLU A 243 18.65 4.05 18.94
N HIS A 244 18.08 5.25 18.89
CA HIS A 244 17.85 6.05 20.08
C HIS A 244 16.97 5.32 21.09
N ALA A 245 15.84 4.75 20.65
CA ALA A 245 14.96 3.97 21.51
C ALA A 245 15.65 2.72 22.09
N LEU A 246 16.53 2.04 21.34
CA LEU A 246 17.33 0.92 21.87
C LEU A 246 18.27 1.35 23.00
N GLU A 247 18.75 2.60 22.96
CA GLU A 247 19.68 3.15 23.95
C GLU A 247 18.95 3.74 25.16
N THR A 248 17.82 4.42 24.96
CA THR A 248 17.15 5.21 26.00
C THR A 248 15.90 4.57 26.58
N ASP A 249 15.19 3.74 25.81
CA ASP A 249 13.96 3.05 26.24
C ASP A 249 13.83 1.66 25.56
N PRO A 250 14.75 0.72 25.86
CA PRO A 250 14.73 -0.63 25.28
C PRO A 250 13.47 -1.44 25.65
N ASP A 251 12.78 -1.06 26.73
CA ASP A 251 11.54 -1.70 27.16
C ASP A 251 10.39 -1.36 26.20
N SER A 252 10.35 -0.16 25.61
CA SER A 252 9.37 0.18 24.56
C SER A 252 9.46 -0.75 23.34
N ILE A 253 10.68 -1.05 22.90
CA ILE A 253 10.95 -1.93 21.75
C ILE A 253 10.57 -3.37 22.10
N THR A 254 10.99 -3.84 23.27
CA THR A 254 10.67 -5.20 23.74
C THR A 254 9.15 -5.36 23.87
N GLY A 255 8.45 -4.34 24.37
CA GLY A 255 7.00 -4.29 24.46
C GLY A 255 6.32 -4.35 23.09
N PHE A 256 6.82 -3.57 22.13
CA PHE A 256 6.33 -3.57 20.75
C PHE A 256 6.52 -4.93 20.05
N GLU A 257 7.72 -5.51 20.12
CA GLU A 257 8.00 -6.81 19.52
C GLU A 257 7.16 -7.92 20.14
N LYS A 258 7.03 -7.91 21.48
CA LYS A 258 6.14 -8.84 22.19
C LYS A 258 4.69 -8.66 21.75
N TYR A 259 4.22 -7.44 21.62
CA TYR A 259 2.86 -7.15 21.14
C TYR A 259 2.63 -7.76 19.76
N CYS A 260 3.58 -7.60 18.83
CA CYS A 260 3.52 -8.19 17.48
C CYS A 260 3.35 -9.71 17.52
N GLU A 261 4.10 -10.42 18.37
CA GLU A 261 4.01 -11.88 18.50
C GLU A 261 2.71 -12.34 19.16
N GLU A 262 2.26 -11.62 20.19
CA GLU A 262 1.06 -11.95 20.95
C GLU A 262 -0.21 -11.70 20.16
N HIS A 263 -0.27 -10.59 19.41
CA HIS A 263 -1.48 -10.17 18.72
C HIS A 263 -1.51 -10.58 17.25
N PHE A 264 -0.53 -11.38 16.79
CA PHE A 264 -0.42 -11.82 15.39
C PHE A 264 -1.71 -12.45 14.84
N PHE A 265 -2.39 -13.28 15.64
CA PHE A 265 -3.66 -13.91 15.26
C PHE A 265 -4.89 -13.17 15.80
N GLY A 266 -4.74 -11.90 16.17
CA GLY A 266 -5.79 -11.03 16.71
C GLY A 266 -6.16 -11.32 18.18
N HIS A 267 -5.54 -12.29 18.84
CA HIS A 267 -5.76 -12.58 20.26
C HIS A 267 -4.54 -13.27 20.91
N PRO A 268 -4.06 -12.81 22.09
CA PRO A 268 -2.84 -13.32 22.75
C PRO A 268 -2.86 -14.80 23.14
N ALA A 269 -4.06 -15.38 23.29
CA ALA A 269 -4.23 -16.81 23.55
C ALA A 269 -4.04 -17.71 22.32
N ILE A 270 -3.97 -17.15 21.11
CA ILE A 270 -3.81 -17.91 19.87
C ILE A 270 -2.35 -17.79 19.44
N ARG A 271 -1.61 -18.90 19.48
CA ARG A 271 -0.19 -18.93 19.10
C ARG A 271 0.07 -19.61 17.76
N GLU A 272 -0.86 -20.46 17.34
CA GLU A 272 -0.79 -21.21 16.09
C GLU A 272 -2.19 -21.41 15.51
N ILE A 273 -2.27 -21.52 14.19
CA ILE A 273 -3.48 -21.91 13.46
C ILE A 273 -3.17 -23.16 12.65
N HIS A 274 -3.99 -24.19 12.80
CA HIS A 274 -3.93 -25.40 12.00
C HIS A 274 -4.89 -25.28 10.82
N ALA A 275 -4.36 -25.36 9.60
CA ALA A 275 -5.10 -25.41 8.36
C ALA A 275 -5.72 -26.80 8.14
N LYS A 276 -6.77 -26.86 7.31
CA LYS A 276 -7.52 -28.11 7.03
C LYS A 276 -6.69 -29.17 6.30
N ASP A 277 -5.65 -28.74 5.60
CA ASP A 277 -4.69 -29.60 4.89
C ASP A 277 -3.57 -30.14 5.81
N GLY A 278 -3.62 -29.83 7.11
CA GLY A 278 -2.60 -30.21 8.08
C GLY A 278 -1.44 -29.22 8.21
N GLY A 279 -1.43 -28.14 7.44
CA GLY A 279 -0.46 -27.05 7.60
C GLY A 279 -0.61 -26.36 8.95
N THR A 280 0.49 -25.94 9.56
CA THR A 280 0.47 -25.14 10.79
C THR A 280 1.13 -23.79 10.51
N THR A 281 0.43 -22.71 10.86
CA THR A 281 0.97 -21.35 10.82
C THR A 281 1.19 -20.89 12.25
N SER A 282 2.43 -20.62 12.63
CA SER A 282 2.78 -20.07 13.94
C SER A 282 3.08 -18.58 13.82
N ALA A 283 2.91 -17.84 14.92
CA ALA A 283 3.32 -16.44 14.97
C ALA A 283 4.83 -16.31 14.66
N PRO A 284 5.26 -15.29 13.91
CA PRO A 284 6.67 -15.09 13.63
C PRO A 284 7.39 -14.67 14.91
N GLN A 285 8.61 -15.16 15.10
CA GLN A 285 9.49 -14.69 16.17
C GLN A 285 10.07 -13.34 15.75
N VAL A 286 9.70 -12.26 16.43
CA VAL A 286 10.17 -10.90 16.12
C VAL A 286 10.89 -10.22 17.29
N GLN A 287 10.92 -10.83 18.48
CA GLN A 287 11.75 -10.35 19.57
C GLN A 287 13.24 -10.26 19.17
N GLY A 288 13.86 -9.12 19.48
CA GLY A 288 15.23 -8.75 19.12
C GLY A 288 15.44 -8.39 17.66
N LYS A 289 14.41 -8.44 16.79
CA LYS A 289 14.56 -8.20 15.35
C LYS A 289 14.58 -6.74 14.96
N THR A 290 14.30 -5.79 15.86
CA THR A 290 14.46 -4.36 15.59
C THR A 290 15.87 -4.03 15.09
N ARG A 291 16.92 -4.65 15.66
CA ARG A 291 18.31 -4.50 15.18
C ARG A 291 18.49 -4.97 13.75
N LYS A 292 17.80 -6.06 13.36
CA LYS A 292 17.82 -6.56 11.99
C LYS A 292 17.09 -5.61 11.03
N ALA A 293 15.96 -5.05 11.46
CA ALA A 293 15.23 -4.04 10.70
C ALA A 293 16.08 -2.77 10.47
N ILE A 294 16.84 -2.34 11.48
CA ILE A 294 17.84 -1.26 11.34
C ILE A 294 18.88 -1.61 10.27
N GLU A 295 19.47 -2.81 10.31
CA GLU A 295 20.44 -3.25 9.29
C GLU A 295 19.86 -3.24 7.88
N LEU A 296 18.64 -3.77 7.70
CA LEU A 296 17.95 -3.78 6.41
C LEU A 296 17.65 -2.36 5.92
N SER A 297 17.21 -1.48 6.83
CA SER A 297 16.95 -0.08 6.52
C SER A 297 18.21 0.64 6.03
N ARG A 298 19.39 0.32 6.60
CA ARG A 298 20.67 0.89 6.13
C ARG A 298 20.99 0.48 4.69
N LEU A 299 20.56 -0.72 4.27
CA LEU A 299 20.77 -1.18 2.89
C LEU A 299 19.84 -0.47 1.90
N VAL A 300 18.64 -0.09 2.32
CA VAL A 300 17.63 0.57 1.46
C VAL A 300 17.79 2.09 1.42
N ALA A 301 18.35 2.71 2.46
CA ALA A 301 18.50 4.17 2.56
C ALA A 301 19.13 4.83 1.31
N PRO A 302 20.26 4.33 0.75
CA PRO A 302 20.85 4.96 -0.43
C PRO A 302 19.94 4.95 -1.67
N THR A 303 19.10 3.91 -1.80
CA THR A 303 18.13 3.82 -2.90
C THR A 303 17.03 4.88 -2.73
N LEU A 304 16.50 5.07 -1.52
CA LEU A 304 15.50 6.10 -1.24
C LEU A 304 16.07 7.51 -1.47
N ASP A 305 17.33 7.74 -1.08
CA ASP A 305 18.00 9.02 -1.34
C ASP A 305 18.24 9.28 -2.84
N GLY A 306 18.52 8.21 -3.60
CA GLY A 306 18.58 8.26 -5.06
C GLY A 306 17.24 8.63 -5.69
N ILE A 307 16.13 8.06 -5.19
CA ILE A 307 14.77 8.40 -5.64
C ILE A 307 14.43 9.86 -5.33
N ALA A 308 14.72 10.34 -4.12
CA ALA A 308 14.51 11.74 -3.77
C ALA A 308 15.28 12.68 -4.71
N THR A 309 16.59 12.43 -4.89
CA THR A 309 17.44 13.24 -5.79
C THR A 309 16.90 13.24 -7.23
N ALA A 310 16.37 12.11 -7.70
CA ALA A 310 15.77 11.99 -9.03
C ALA A 310 14.53 12.88 -9.17
N LEU A 311 13.62 12.79 -8.20
CA LEU A 311 12.37 13.57 -8.16
C LEU A 311 12.65 15.07 -8.05
N GLU A 312 13.59 15.47 -7.20
CA GLU A 312 14.04 16.87 -7.08
C GLU A 312 14.59 17.42 -8.40
N ARG A 313 15.42 16.64 -9.09
CA ARG A 313 15.95 17.04 -10.42
C ARG A 313 14.87 17.15 -11.48
N TYR A 314 13.80 16.35 -11.37
CA TYR A 314 12.63 16.46 -12.24
C TYR A 314 11.75 17.69 -11.90
N GLY A 315 11.95 18.28 -10.72
CA GLY A 315 11.23 19.47 -10.26
C GLY A 315 10.14 19.20 -9.24
N TYR A 316 10.19 18.07 -8.53
CA TYR A 316 9.37 17.85 -7.34
C TYR A 316 10.02 18.47 -6.10
N GLN A 317 9.19 18.97 -5.19
CA GLN A 317 9.56 19.12 -3.79
C GLN A 317 9.42 17.75 -3.09
N VAL A 318 10.47 17.30 -2.42
CA VAL A 318 10.48 16.03 -1.70
C VAL A 318 10.59 16.28 -0.20
N ASP A 319 9.52 15.98 0.52
CA ASP A 319 9.51 15.90 1.98
C ASP A 319 9.81 14.46 2.43
N ARG A 320 10.17 14.28 3.70
CA ARG A 320 10.63 12.99 4.23
C ARG A 320 9.86 12.58 5.48
N VAL A 321 9.55 11.29 5.63
CA VAL A 321 8.88 10.72 6.82
C VAL A 321 9.63 9.48 7.33
N PRO A 322 9.73 9.21 8.64
CA PRO A 322 10.51 8.09 9.14
C PRO A 322 10.01 6.77 8.57
N PHE A 323 10.93 5.88 8.27
CA PHE A 323 10.61 4.58 7.73
C PHE A 323 11.54 3.54 8.31
N LEU A 324 11.00 2.42 8.77
CA LEU A 324 11.79 1.28 9.22
C LEU A 324 11.45 0.06 8.36
N PHE A 325 12.43 -0.35 7.56
CA PHE A 325 12.28 -1.46 6.63
C PHE A 325 12.15 -2.77 7.38
N GLY A 326 10.99 -3.39 7.21
CA GLY A 326 10.68 -4.76 7.62
C GLY A 326 9.96 -5.46 6.48
N GLY A 327 8.94 -6.25 6.81
CA GLY A 327 8.05 -6.88 5.85
C GLY A 327 8.48 -8.28 5.45
N PRO A 328 7.63 -8.94 4.64
CA PRO A 328 7.74 -10.37 4.41
C PRO A 328 9.02 -10.68 3.66
N ARG A 329 9.70 -11.73 4.10
CA ARG A 329 10.81 -12.28 3.31
C ARG A 329 10.21 -13.04 2.14
N SER A 330 10.63 -12.71 0.91
CA SER A 330 10.56 -13.73 -0.14
C SER A 330 11.43 -14.91 0.33
N LYS A 331 10.97 -16.14 0.11
CA LYS A 331 11.84 -17.29 0.37
C LYS A 331 13.08 -17.10 -0.50
N ASP A 332 14.26 -17.27 0.09
CA ASP A 332 15.49 -17.43 -0.67
C ASP A 332 15.25 -18.53 -1.72
N ASN A 333 15.19 -18.13 -3.00
CA ASN A 333 15.11 -18.93 -4.24
C ASN A 333 13.72 -19.15 -4.91
N GLU A 334 13.64 -18.61 -6.13
CA GLU A 334 13.05 -19.14 -7.37
C GLU A 334 11.52 -19.29 -7.55
N ASP A 335 10.68 -19.10 -6.53
CA ASP A 335 9.22 -19.22 -6.73
C ASP A 335 8.47 -17.95 -6.31
N GLU A 336 8.17 -17.08 -7.28
CA GLU A 336 7.34 -15.85 -7.10
C GLU A 336 5.93 -16.18 -6.57
N GLN A 337 5.52 -17.45 -6.61
CA GLN A 337 4.21 -17.92 -6.16
C GLN A 337 4.21 -18.44 -4.70
N ALA A 338 5.35 -18.46 -4.00
CA ALA A 338 5.38 -18.90 -2.60
C ALA A 338 4.64 -17.90 -1.68
N PRO A 339 3.79 -18.38 -0.74
CA PRO A 339 3.03 -17.49 0.13
C PRO A 339 3.96 -16.61 0.96
N LEU A 340 3.68 -15.29 0.97
CA LEU A 340 4.41 -14.30 1.77
C LEU A 340 4.45 -14.75 3.23
N LYS A 341 5.66 -14.90 3.77
CA LYS A 341 5.87 -15.24 5.17
C LYS A 341 5.98 -13.95 5.97
N ALA A 342 5.05 -13.76 6.91
CA ALA A 342 5.12 -12.65 7.84
C ALA A 342 6.48 -12.59 8.56
N ASP A 343 7.02 -11.40 8.71
CA ASP A 343 8.23 -11.12 9.48
C ASP A 343 8.03 -9.85 10.31
N TYR A 344 9.13 -9.25 10.79
CA TYR A 344 9.10 -7.95 11.46
C TYR A 344 8.30 -6.92 10.64
N PRO A 345 7.42 -6.12 11.26
CA PRO A 345 6.56 -5.19 10.52
C PRO A 345 7.36 -4.14 9.74
N MET A 346 6.95 -3.88 8.50
CA MET A 346 7.42 -2.71 7.75
C MET A 346 6.70 -1.46 8.26
N LEU A 347 7.41 -0.59 8.96
CA LEU A 347 6.83 0.63 9.54
C LEU A 347 6.93 1.76 8.51
N THR A 348 5.85 1.97 7.77
CA THR A 348 5.74 3.05 6.77
C THR A 348 4.65 4.03 7.11
N TYR A 349 4.91 5.31 6.94
CA TYR A 349 3.91 6.36 7.13
C TYR A 349 3.59 7.06 5.80
N ASN A 350 3.94 6.41 4.69
CA ASN A 350 3.57 6.81 3.34
C ASN A 350 2.28 6.15 2.86
N ASN A 351 1.94 4.97 3.41
CA ASN A 351 0.80 4.18 2.98
C ASN A 351 -0.49 4.69 3.63
N VAL A 352 -0.87 5.92 3.30
CA VAL A 352 -1.94 6.70 3.92
C VAL A 352 -3.12 6.94 2.97
N LEU A 353 -4.22 7.44 3.52
CA LEU A 353 -5.25 8.14 2.76
C LEU A 353 -5.17 9.63 3.11
N ILE A 354 -5.34 10.49 2.13
CA ILE A 354 -5.34 11.94 2.34
C ILE A 354 -6.60 12.58 1.76
N GLU A 355 -7.01 13.67 2.41
CA GLU A 355 -8.04 14.59 1.94
C GLU A 355 -7.42 15.99 1.93
N ASP A 356 -7.70 16.74 0.88
CA ASP A 356 -7.26 18.14 0.72
C ASP A 356 -8.41 18.90 0.07
N ASP A 357 -9.15 19.64 0.88
CA ASP A 357 -10.31 20.42 0.47
C ASP A 357 -10.31 21.82 1.11
N ILE A 358 -11.40 22.56 0.91
CA ILE A 358 -11.55 23.91 1.45
C ILE A 358 -11.63 23.97 2.99
N GLU A 359 -12.00 22.88 3.65
CA GLU A 359 -12.05 22.78 5.11
C GLU A 359 -10.69 22.39 5.72
N GLY A 360 -9.77 21.86 4.91
CA GLY A 360 -8.36 21.69 5.25
C GLY A 360 -7.76 20.39 4.72
N LYS A 361 -6.60 20.04 5.28
CA LYS A 361 -5.84 18.85 4.94
C LYS A 361 -5.93 17.82 6.05
N ILE A 362 -6.36 16.60 5.72
CA ILE A 362 -6.45 15.48 6.65
C ILE A 362 -5.61 14.33 6.12
N VAL A 363 -4.86 13.68 7.01
CA VAL A 363 -4.18 12.41 6.70
C VAL A 363 -4.69 11.33 7.64
N TYR A 364 -5.17 10.23 7.09
CA TYR A 364 -5.46 9.02 7.85
C TYR A 364 -4.16 8.23 7.98
N LEU A 365 -3.57 8.28 9.17
CA LEU A 365 -2.20 7.84 9.41
C LEU A 365 -2.20 6.45 10.05
N PRO A 366 -1.53 5.44 9.47
CA PRO A 366 -1.42 4.13 10.12
C PRO A 366 -0.64 4.26 11.43
N ARG A 367 -1.13 3.60 12.48
CA ARG A 367 -0.42 3.39 13.73
C ARG A 367 -0.08 1.92 13.92
N TYR A 368 1.15 1.68 14.35
CA TYR A 368 1.71 0.35 14.51
C TYR A 368 1.84 -0.05 15.98
N GLY A 369 1.64 0.87 16.91
CA GLY A 369 1.74 0.60 18.35
C GLY A 369 3.16 0.73 18.88
N TRP A 370 4.03 1.46 18.17
CA TRP A 370 5.34 1.87 18.68
C TRP A 370 5.40 3.40 18.75
N PRO A 371 5.12 4.00 19.92
CA PRO A 371 4.95 5.46 20.05
C PRO A 371 6.10 6.28 19.47
N ALA A 372 7.36 5.88 19.70
CA ALA A 372 8.51 6.62 19.19
C ALA A 372 8.50 6.80 17.66
N MET A 373 8.05 5.80 16.90
CA MET A 373 7.93 5.91 15.45
C MET A 373 6.60 6.55 15.04
N ASP A 374 5.49 6.16 15.68
CA ASP A 374 4.15 6.64 15.33
C ASP A 374 4.03 8.16 15.55
N ASP A 375 4.53 8.64 16.69
CA ASP A 375 4.41 10.04 17.10
C ASP A 375 5.35 10.93 16.25
N ALA A 376 6.57 10.47 15.97
CA ALA A 376 7.50 11.18 15.08
C ALA A 376 6.96 11.32 13.65
N ALA A 377 6.24 10.32 13.14
CA ALA A 377 5.58 10.43 11.85
C ALA A 377 4.40 11.39 11.88
N SER A 378 3.60 11.37 12.96
CA SER A 378 2.49 12.31 13.17
C SER A 378 2.96 13.76 13.17
N GLU A 379 4.04 14.07 13.89
CA GLU A 379 4.64 15.40 13.96
C GLU A 379 5.04 15.92 12.57
N ILE A 380 5.67 15.08 11.74
CA ILE A 380 6.00 15.47 10.37
C ILE A 380 4.75 15.79 9.56
N TRP A 381 3.71 14.95 9.63
CA TRP A 381 2.47 15.24 8.92
C TRP A 381 1.81 16.56 9.37
N GLU A 382 1.89 16.90 10.66
CA GLU A 382 1.45 18.20 11.19
C GLU A 382 2.30 19.36 10.63
N GLU A 383 3.62 19.22 10.57
CA GLU A 383 4.53 20.21 9.98
C GLU A 383 4.25 20.43 8.48
N LEU A 384 3.80 19.39 7.77
CA LEU A 384 3.37 19.48 6.37
C LEU A 384 2.02 20.19 6.20
N GLY A 385 1.33 20.52 7.30
CA GLY A 385 0.05 21.21 7.34
C GLY A 385 -1.17 20.30 7.32
N PHE A 386 -0.99 18.99 7.50
CA PHE A 386 -2.10 18.04 7.63
C PHE A 386 -2.56 17.93 9.08
N SER A 387 -3.81 17.52 9.27
CA SER A 387 -4.34 17.09 10.58
C SER A 387 -4.34 15.55 10.63
N PRO A 388 -3.40 14.91 11.36
CA PRO A 388 -3.36 13.46 11.44
C PRO A 388 -4.59 12.87 12.15
N ARG A 389 -5.14 11.83 11.55
CA ARG A 389 -6.21 10.98 12.09
C ARG A 389 -5.64 9.57 12.22
N PRO A 390 -5.25 9.13 13.43
CA PRO A 390 -4.61 7.84 13.60
C PRO A 390 -5.60 6.71 13.30
N ILE A 391 -5.15 5.70 12.54
CA ILE A 391 -5.85 4.44 12.32
C ILE A 391 -5.05 3.33 13.00
N GLU A 392 -5.65 2.72 14.01
CA GLU A 392 -5.00 1.70 14.84
C GLU A 392 -5.09 0.30 14.23
N GLY A 393 -4.13 -0.57 14.59
CA GLY A 393 -4.20 -2.01 14.31
C GLY A 393 -3.56 -2.43 12.98
N LEU A 394 -2.68 -1.59 12.40
CA LEU A 394 -1.97 -1.89 11.14
C LEU A 394 -0.68 -2.70 11.36
N THR A 395 -0.33 -3.04 12.61
CA THR A 395 0.86 -3.82 12.94
C THR A 395 0.90 -5.15 12.20
N ILE A 396 -0.21 -5.90 12.19
CA ILE A 396 -0.22 -7.24 11.60
C ILE A 396 -0.20 -7.18 10.07
N SER A 397 -0.92 -6.25 9.45
CA SER A 397 -0.81 -6.05 8.00
C SER A 397 0.62 -5.66 7.60
N ALA A 398 1.30 -4.83 8.41
CA ALA A 398 2.69 -4.43 8.15
C ALA A 398 3.67 -5.60 8.21
N MET A 399 3.39 -6.64 9.00
CA MET A 399 4.18 -7.88 9.01
C MET A 399 4.06 -8.66 7.70
N TYR A 400 2.95 -8.49 6.97
CA TYR A 400 2.74 -9.01 5.63
C TYR A 400 3.08 -8.00 4.51
N GLY A 401 3.65 -6.85 4.86
CA GLY A 401 4.17 -5.89 3.88
C GLY A 401 3.13 -4.92 3.32
N GLY A 402 2.00 -4.74 4.00
CA GLY A 402 1.00 -3.73 3.62
C GLY A 402 0.53 -2.88 4.81
N ALA A 403 -0.12 -1.77 4.53
CA ALA A 403 -0.59 -0.83 5.56
C ALA A 403 -2.00 -0.31 5.22
N LEU A 404 -2.32 0.94 5.57
CA LEU A 404 -3.68 1.46 5.47
C LEU A 404 -4.15 1.54 4.02
N ARG A 405 -3.43 2.24 3.14
CA ARG A 405 -3.80 2.37 1.72
C ARG A 405 -3.91 1.01 1.05
N CYS A 406 -3.02 0.06 1.32
CA CYS A 406 -3.12 -1.30 0.76
C CYS A 406 -4.46 -1.98 1.08
N SER A 407 -5.05 -1.66 2.24
CA SER A 407 -6.28 -2.27 2.74
C SER A 407 -7.55 -1.54 2.29
N VAL A 408 -7.44 -0.39 1.65
CA VAL A 408 -8.57 0.48 1.30
C VAL A 408 -8.46 0.94 -0.15
N LYS A 409 -9.50 0.66 -0.95
CA LYS A 409 -9.65 1.28 -2.27
C LYS A 409 -10.62 2.46 -2.18
N VAL A 410 -10.17 3.66 -2.49
CA VAL A 410 -11.06 4.82 -2.67
C VAL A 410 -11.67 4.75 -4.07
N VAL A 411 -13.00 4.80 -4.16
CA VAL A 411 -13.74 4.80 -5.43
C VAL A 411 -14.56 6.08 -5.66
N GLY A 412 -14.65 6.94 -4.64
CA GLY A 412 -15.29 8.25 -4.71
C GLY A 412 -14.56 9.29 -3.87
N ARG A 413 -14.40 10.49 -4.44
CA ARG A 413 -13.85 11.69 -3.78
C ARG A 413 -14.80 12.88 -3.89
#